data_AF-A0A8D8D219-F1
#
_entry.id   AF-A0A8D8D219-F1
#
_cell.length_a   1.000
_cell.length_b   1.000
_cell.length_c   1.000
_cell.angle_alpha   90.00
_cell.angle_beta   90.00
_cell.angle_gamma   90.00
#
_symmetry.space_group_name_H-M   'P 1'
#
loop_
_entity.id
_entity.type
_entity.pdbx_description
1 polymer ?
#
loop_
_entity_poly.entity_id
_entity_poly.type
_entity_poly.pdbx_seq_one_letter_code
_entity_poly.pdbx_strand_id
1 'polypeptide(L)'
;LGLNPRSGKADHMLNVTRFVTYSSWLPENALVAIRILAAIMRQPNVNQQILGLFTQNERITNEIRQGFVECLESERVSEFQQQDDELDEFSGGGGGSSVELLIKEAIVALLADCLPQQATPNLAHYLLGFELNKELRLTNLQQPGVLNFPSNCAKSLITLLDGALEQSKSGKSLPPAHERLVENAYALLYTLCYNSRTSEVILRFLRSCNDFLCRHIQGLPFANVASPHVLNQMTGLLKCVAIELKLTSDKSQVSQFGNLCKILLGVVQRENQQQQQNQIDEMSQH
;
A
#
# COMPACT_ATOMS: atom_id res chain seq x y z
N LEU A 1 21.63 -10.07 -16.83
CA LEU A 1 20.60 -11.11 -16.69
C LEU A 1 21.04 -12.31 -17.54
N GLY A 2 21.50 -13.39 -16.91
CA GLY A 2 22.08 -14.53 -17.63
C GLY A 2 21.04 -15.35 -18.39
N LEU A 3 21.51 -16.17 -19.34
CA LEU A 3 20.68 -17.15 -20.04
C LEU A 3 20.28 -18.28 -19.09
N ASN A 4 19.04 -18.74 -19.23
CA ASN A 4 18.55 -19.90 -18.52
C ASN A 4 19.22 -21.18 -19.04
N PRO A 5 19.99 -21.91 -18.23
CA PRO A 5 20.69 -23.11 -18.69
C PRO A 5 19.73 -24.23 -19.07
N ARG A 6 18.45 -24.17 -18.64
CA ARG A 6 17.43 -25.14 -19.06
C ARG A 6 16.68 -24.74 -20.33
N SER A 7 16.38 -23.45 -20.53
CA SER A 7 15.56 -22.99 -21.67
C SER A 7 16.38 -22.36 -22.80
N GLY A 8 17.64 -21.99 -22.55
CA GLY A 8 18.47 -21.20 -23.44
C GLY A 8 18.01 -19.74 -23.62
N LYS A 9 16.99 -19.28 -22.87
CA LYS A 9 16.39 -17.94 -23.00
C LYS A 9 16.72 -17.06 -21.80
N ALA A 10 16.61 -15.75 -21.95
CA ALA A 10 16.77 -14.80 -20.84
C ALA A 10 15.51 -14.71 -19.93
N ASP A 11 14.90 -15.86 -19.58
CA ASP A 11 13.62 -15.95 -18.85
C ASP A 11 13.78 -16.31 -17.36
N HIS A 12 15.02 -16.41 -16.88
CA HIS A 12 15.34 -16.75 -15.50
C HIS A 12 14.60 -15.92 -14.46
N MET A 13 14.64 -14.60 -14.60
CA MET A 13 14.00 -13.70 -13.65
C MET A 13 12.48 -13.76 -13.69
N LEU A 14 11.91 -14.07 -14.85
CA LEU A 14 10.48 -14.32 -14.96
C LEU A 14 10.10 -15.58 -14.17
N ASN A 15 10.87 -16.66 -14.31
CA ASN A 15 10.62 -17.91 -13.59
C ASN A 15 10.81 -17.77 -12.08
N VAL A 16 11.81 -17.01 -11.63
CA VAL A 16 11.97 -16.67 -10.21
C VAL A 16 10.77 -15.87 -9.70
N THR A 17 10.34 -14.86 -10.45
CA THR A 17 9.23 -13.99 -10.01
C THR A 17 7.87 -14.70 -10.04
N ARG A 18 7.70 -15.72 -10.88
CA ARG A 18 6.49 -16.55 -10.87
C ARG A 18 6.21 -17.23 -9.54
N PHE A 19 7.21 -17.45 -8.68
CA PHE A 19 6.95 -17.99 -7.33
C PHE A 19 6.02 -17.11 -6.49
N VAL A 20 5.90 -15.81 -6.82
CA VAL A 20 4.95 -14.89 -6.19
C VAL A 20 3.49 -15.31 -6.42
N THR A 21 3.16 -15.95 -7.56
CA THR A 21 1.79 -16.44 -7.83
C THR A 21 1.44 -17.71 -7.05
N TYR A 22 2.43 -18.33 -6.41
CA TYR A 22 2.26 -19.52 -5.57
C TYR A 22 2.34 -19.19 -4.08
N SER A 23 2.20 -17.92 -3.68
CA SER A 23 2.28 -17.49 -2.27
C SER A 23 1.32 -18.25 -1.34
N SER A 24 0.18 -18.69 -1.88
CA SER A 24 -0.79 -19.53 -1.17
C SER A 24 -0.28 -20.92 -0.80
N TRP A 25 0.66 -21.50 -1.56
CA TRP A 25 1.20 -22.85 -1.31
C TRP A 25 2.66 -22.84 -0.86
N LEU A 26 3.43 -21.84 -1.27
CA LEU A 26 4.87 -21.74 -1.07
C LEU A 26 5.26 -20.31 -0.62
N PRO A 27 4.78 -19.84 0.55
CA PRO A 27 5.00 -18.46 1.01
C PRO A 27 6.48 -18.12 1.19
N GLU A 28 7.30 -19.05 1.68
CA GLU A 28 8.75 -18.82 1.82
C GLU A 28 9.45 -18.64 0.46
N ASN A 29 9.05 -19.42 -0.55
CA ASN A 29 9.61 -19.29 -1.90
C ASN A 29 9.17 -17.98 -2.55
N ALA A 30 7.92 -17.57 -2.34
CA ALA A 30 7.43 -16.26 -2.77
C ALA A 30 8.24 -15.13 -2.11
N LEU A 31 8.50 -15.21 -0.80
CA LEU A 31 9.33 -14.25 -0.08
C LEU A 31 10.75 -14.18 -0.64
N VAL A 32 11.41 -15.33 -0.85
CA VAL A 32 12.75 -15.39 -1.42
C VAL A 32 12.77 -14.82 -2.84
N ALA A 33 11.77 -15.13 -3.66
CA ALA A 33 11.65 -14.58 -5.01
C ALA A 33 11.53 -13.05 -5.01
N ILE A 34 10.71 -12.48 -4.13
CA ILE A 34 10.56 -11.01 -3.98
C ILE A 34 11.88 -10.39 -3.51
N ARG A 35 12.58 -11.02 -2.56
CA ARG A 35 13.87 -10.52 -2.06
C ARG A 35 14.97 -10.57 -3.12
N ILE A 36 15.01 -11.64 -3.94
CA ILE A 36 15.92 -11.74 -5.08
C ILE A 36 15.62 -10.64 -6.10
N LEU A 37 14.34 -10.44 -6.42
CA LEU A 37 13.91 -9.36 -7.31
C LEU A 37 14.34 -8.00 -6.75
N ALA A 38 14.08 -7.71 -5.48
CA ALA A 38 14.49 -6.46 -4.83
C ALA A 38 16.01 -6.24 -4.88
N ALA A 39 16.81 -7.28 -4.61
CA ALA A 39 18.26 -7.18 -4.69
C ALA A 39 18.75 -6.83 -6.12
N ILE A 40 18.10 -7.40 -7.13
CA ILE A 40 18.41 -7.16 -8.55
C ILE A 40 17.94 -5.78 -9.00
N MET A 41 16.77 -5.33 -8.53
CA MET A 41 16.22 -4.03 -8.89
C MET A 41 17.00 -2.84 -8.31
N ARG A 42 17.86 -3.08 -7.30
CA ARG A 42 18.84 -2.10 -6.80
C ARG A 42 20.04 -1.90 -7.73
N GLN A 43 20.25 -2.79 -8.69
CA GLN A 43 21.32 -2.64 -9.68
C GLN A 43 20.92 -1.61 -10.75
N PRO A 44 21.86 -0.75 -11.21
CA PRO A 44 21.58 0.23 -12.24
C PRO A 44 21.20 -0.45 -13.57
N ASN A 45 20.33 0.19 -14.34
CA ASN A 45 19.92 -0.23 -15.70
C ASN A 45 19.19 -1.58 -15.82
N VAL A 46 18.89 -2.27 -14.72
CA VAL A 46 18.18 -3.56 -14.76
C VAL A 46 16.66 -3.38 -14.85
N ASN A 47 16.12 -2.27 -14.34
CA ASN A 47 14.68 -2.05 -14.23
C ASN A 47 13.94 -2.17 -15.57
N GLN A 48 14.43 -1.49 -16.62
CA GLN A 48 13.83 -1.54 -17.96
C GLN A 48 13.87 -2.95 -18.57
N GLN A 49 14.94 -3.71 -18.31
CA GLN A 49 15.05 -5.08 -18.80
C GLN A 49 14.02 -5.98 -18.14
N ILE A 50 13.89 -5.92 -16.80
CA ILE A 50 12.90 -6.69 -16.05
C ILE A 50 11.47 -6.29 -16.43
N LEU A 51 11.22 -4.99 -16.56
CA LEU A 51 9.92 -4.48 -17.00
C LEU A 51 9.56 -5.06 -18.36
N GLY A 52 10.47 -5.00 -19.33
CA GLY A 52 10.29 -5.59 -20.65
C GLY A 52 10.07 -7.10 -20.63
N LEU A 53 10.66 -7.84 -19.68
CA LEU A 53 10.38 -9.28 -19.48
C LEU A 53 8.98 -9.55 -18.93
N PHE A 54 8.50 -8.71 -18.00
CA PHE A 54 7.17 -8.90 -17.38
C PHE A 54 6.04 -8.43 -18.29
N THR A 55 6.33 -7.51 -19.22
CA THR A 55 5.34 -6.92 -20.12
C THR A 55 5.39 -7.48 -21.54
N GLN A 56 6.00 -8.66 -21.75
CA GLN A 56 6.12 -9.27 -23.08
C GLN A 56 4.77 -9.64 -23.70
N ASN A 57 3.81 -10.08 -22.89
CA ASN A 57 2.44 -10.28 -23.31
C ASN A 57 1.47 -10.00 -22.16
N GLU A 58 0.20 -9.76 -22.48
CA GLU A 58 -0.82 -9.40 -21.49
C GLU A 58 -1.07 -10.48 -20.43
N ARG A 59 -0.98 -11.77 -20.81
CA ARG A 59 -1.13 -12.89 -19.86
C ARG A 59 -0.06 -12.84 -18.77
N ILE A 60 1.21 -12.72 -19.13
CA ILE A 60 2.32 -12.63 -18.17
C ILE A 60 2.19 -11.35 -17.34
N THR A 61 1.87 -10.24 -18.01
CA THR A 61 1.67 -8.92 -17.40
C THR A 61 0.60 -8.97 -16.31
N ASN A 62 -0.52 -9.66 -16.57
CA ASN A 62 -1.61 -9.76 -15.61
C ASN A 62 -1.32 -10.81 -14.52
N GLU A 63 -0.75 -11.96 -14.89
CA GLU A 63 -0.37 -13.04 -13.98
C GLU A 63 0.60 -12.55 -12.89
N ILE A 64 1.68 -11.88 -13.27
CA ILE A 64 2.67 -11.40 -12.31
C ILE A 64 2.07 -10.32 -11.41
N ARG A 65 1.38 -9.32 -11.97
CA ARG A 65 0.77 -8.25 -11.17
C ARG A 65 -0.25 -8.81 -10.18
N GLN A 66 -1.07 -9.77 -10.60
CA GLN A 66 -2.06 -10.41 -9.74
C GLN A 66 -1.39 -11.19 -8.59
N GLY A 67 -0.28 -11.89 -8.83
CA GLY A 67 0.46 -12.55 -7.75
C GLY A 67 0.95 -11.57 -6.67
N PHE A 68 1.44 -10.39 -7.06
CA PHE A 68 1.85 -9.36 -6.09
C PHE A 68 0.66 -8.79 -5.31
N VAL A 69 -0.49 -8.60 -5.98
CA VAL A 69 -1.75 -8.19 -5.34
C VAL A 69 -2.18 -9.21 -4.29
N GLU A 70 -2.23 -10.50 -4.65
CA GLU A 70 -2.62 -11.58 -3.75
C GLU A 70 -1.70 -11.68 -2.53
N CYS A 71 -0.39 -11.43 -2.71
CA CYS A 71 0.55 -11.37 -1.60
C CYS A 71 0.27 -10.20 -0.64
N LEU A 72 -0.15 -9.04 -1.15
CA LEU A 72 -0.49 -7.87 -0.34
C LEU A 72 -1.85 -8.01 0.36
N GLU A 73 -2.81 -8.64 -0.32
CA GLU A 73 -4.19 -8.84 0.14
C GLU A 73 -4.40 -10.15 0.92
N SER A 74 -3.36 -10.97 1.07
CA SER A 74 -3.42 -12.14 1.93
C SER A 74 -3.85 -11.70 3.34
N GLU A 75 -4.81 -12.40 3.93
CA GLU A 75 -5.26 -12.18 5.30
C GLU A 75 -5.14 -13.47 6.09
N ARG A 76 -4.08 -14.27 5.89
CA ARG A 76 -3.90 -15.49 6.68
C ARG A 76 -3.53 -15.09 8.10
N VAL A 77 -4.59 -14.83 8.87
CA VAL A 77 -4.64 -15.12 10.30
C VAL A 77 -3.92 -16.45 10.45
N SER A 78 -2.83 -16.44 11.20
CA SER A 78 -2.12 -17.67 11.55
C SER A 78 -3.05 -18.47 12.45
N GLU A 79 -4.07 -19.11 11.86
CA GLU A 79 -4.98 -20.05 12.52
C GLU A 79 -4.22 -21.31 13.00
N PHE A 80 -2.93 -21.42 12.67
CA PHE A 80 -2.01 -22.42 13.21
C PHE A 80 -1.32 -22.02 14.52
N GLN A 81 -1.55 -20.82 15.07
CA GLN A 81 -0.95 -20.40 16.35
C GLN A 81 -1.85 -20.63 17.58
N GLN A 82 -3.02 -21.25 17.43
CA GLN A 82 -3.85 -21.63 18.59
C GLN A 82 -3.62 -23.07 19.09
N GLN A 83 -2.60 -23.78 18.60
CA GLN A 83 -2.38 -25.17 19.04
C GLN A 83 -0.96 -25.57 19.49
N ASP A 84 0.03 -24.67 19.45
CA ASP A 84 1.41 -25.01 19.87
C ASP A 84 2.02 -24.00 20.87
N ASP A 85 1.29 -23.67 21.94
CA ASP A 85 1.81 -22.91 23.08
C ASP A 85 2.72 -23.76 24.02
N GLU A 86 3.29 -24.88 23.55
CA GLU A 86 4.17 -25.74 24.36
C GLU A 86 5.57 -26.04 23.75
N LEU A 87 5.97 -25.46 22.62
CA LEU A 87 7.25 -25.81 21.98
C LEU A 87 8.17 -24.61 21.67
N ASP A 88 8.37 -23.70 22.64
CA ASP A 88 9.38 -22.65 22.53
C ASP A 88 10.45 -22.78 23.64
N GLU A 89 11.49 -23.58 23.39
CA GLU A 89 12.72 -23.51 24.20
C GLU A 89 14.04 -23.74 23.42
N PHE A 90 14.04 -23.81 22.09
CA PHE A 90 15.28 -24.05 21.32
C PHE A 90 15.63 -23.04 20.21
N SER A 91 14.83 -22.00 20.01
CA SER A 91 15.13 -20.93 19.06
C SER A 91 15.17 -19.58 19.76
N GLY A 92 16.30 -19.28 20.39
CA GLY A 92 16.54 -17.98 21.00
C GLY A 92 16.39 -16.82 20.00
N GLY A 93 15.43 -15.94 20.26
CA GLY A 93 15.52 -14.51 19.94
C GLY A 93 14.60 -13.98 18.84
N GLY A 94 13.46 -13.43 19.25
CA GLY A 94 12.71 -12.39 18.53
C GLY A 94 11.36 -12.85 18.01
N GLY A 95 10.28 -12.28 18.58
CA GLY A 95 8.88 -12.58 18.22
C GLY A 95 8.67 -12.73 16.72
N GLY A 96 8.31 -13.94 16.30
CA GLY A 96 8.28 -14.35 14.90
C GLY A 96 7.29 -13.51 14.08
N SER A 97 7.80 -12.62 13.24
CA SER A 97 7.00 -12.05 12.15
C SER A 97 6.52 -13.20 11.26
N SER A 98 5.21 -13.36 11.13
CA SER A 98 4.62 -14.30 10.17
C SER A 98 5.22 -14.07 8.78
N VAL A 99 5.48 -15.16 8.05
CA VAL A 99 6.07 -15.12 6.69
C VAL A 99 5.28 -14.18 5.78
N GLU A 100 3.97 -14.09 5.98
CA GLU A 100 3.09 -13.16 5.24
C GLU A 100 3.44 -11.68 5.49
N LEU A 101 3.71 -11.32 6.75
CA LEU A 101 4.11 -9.96 7.09
C LEU A 101 5.44 -9.60 6.42
N LEU A 102 6.38 -10.55 6.39
CA LEU A 102 7.65 -10.39 5.69
C LEU A 102 7.47 -10.23 4.17
N ILE A 103 6.51 -10.95 3.58
CA ILE A 103 6.16 -10.80 2.15
C ILE A 103 5.63 -9.38 1.89
N LYS A 104 4.67 -8.91 2.69
CA LYS A 104 4.10 -7.55 2.55
C LYS A 104 5.19 -6.48 2.71
N GLU A 105 6.05 -6.62 3.73
CA GLU A 105 7.18 -5.72 3.95
C GLU A 105 8.14 -5.72 2.75
N ALA A 106 8.47 -6.90 2.21
CA ALA A 106 9.35 -7.03 1.06
C ALA A 106 8.77 -6.39 -0.21
N ILE A 107 7.45 -6.49 -0.44
CA ILE A 107 6.78 -5.85 -1.58
C ILE A 107 6.76 -4.33 -1.42
N VAL A 108 6.37 -3.83 -0.24
CA VAL A 108 6.35 -2.38 0.02
C VAL A 108 7.76 -1.79 -0.12
N ALA A 109 8.79 -2.47 0.40
CA ALA A 109 10.18 -2.07 0.25
C ALA A 109 10.63 -2.09 -1.22
N LEU A 110 10.28 -3.13 -1.98
CA LEU A 110 10.56 -3.22 -3.42
C LEU A 110 9.97 -2.02 -4.18
N LEU A 111 8.71 -1.67 -3.90
CA LEU A 111 8.05 -0.52 -4.52
C LEU A 111 8.74 0.80 -4.14
N ALA A 112 9.08 0.97 -2.85
CA ALA A 112 9.78 2.15 -2.36
C ALA A 112 11.17 2.33 -2.99
N ASP A 113 11.91 1.23 -3.20
CA ASP A 113 13.23 1.26 -3.85
C ASP A 113 13.14 1.55 -5.36
N CYS A 114 12.06 1.12 -6.01
CA CYS A 114 11.89 1.26 -7.45
C CYS A 114 11.33 2.63 -7.87
N LEU A 115 10.44 3.24 -7.07
CA LEU A 115 9.82 4.54 -7.41
C LEU A 115 10.79 5.70 -7.66
N PRO A 116 11.84 5.95 -6.85
CA PRO A 116 12.71 7.10 -7.02
C PRO A 116 13.72 6.92 -8.18
N GLN A 117 13.79 5.73 -8.79
CA GLN A 117 14.71 5.47 -9.88
C GLN A 117 14.39 6.35 -11.10
N GLN A 118 15.44 6.85 -11.77
CA GLN A 118 15.29 7.74 -12.93
C GLN A 118 14.57 7.08 -14.11
N ALA A 119 14.71 5.76 -14.25
CA ALA A 119 14.03 4.97 -15.26
C ALA A 119 12.51 5.09 -15.06
N THR A 120 11.80 5.72 -16.00
CA THR A 120 10.35 5.96 -15.93
C THR A 120 9.74 5.67 -17.31
N PRO A 121 8.71 4.80 -17.43
CA PRO A 121 8.07 4.03 -16.35
C PRO A 121 8.98 2.91 -15.81
N ASN A 122 8.69 2.40 -14.61
CA ASN A 122 9.48 1.33 -13.97
C ASN A 122 8.60 0.23 -13.35
N LEU A 123 9.23 -0.80 -12.77
CA LEU A 123 8.53 -1.91 -12.12
C LEU A 123 7.47 -1.46 -11.10
N ALA A 124 7.75 -0.44 -10.28
CA ALA A 124 6.76 0.04 -9.31
C ALA A 124 5.54 0.66 -10.00
N HIS A 125 5.74 1.46 -11.05
CA HIS A 125 4.64 2.00 -11.83
C HIS A 125 3.78 0.88 -12.44
N TYR A 126 4.40 -0.16 -12.97
CA TYR A 126 3.70 -1.34 -13.49
C TYR A 126 2.87 -2.07 -12.41
N LEU A 127 3.47 -2.37 -11.25
CA LEU A 127 2.79 -3.09 -10.16
C LEU A 127 1.65 -2.28 -9.54
N LEU A 128 1.82 -0.95 -9.44
CA LEU A 128 0.81 -0.01 -8.96
C LEU A 128 -0.32 0.23 -9.97
N GLY A 129 -0.22 -0.32 -11.19
CA GLY A 129 -1.27 -0.26 -12.20
C GLY A 129 -1.21 0.94 -13.14
N PHE A 130 -0.08 1.65 -13.21
CA PHE A 130 0.10 2.71 -14.20
C PHE A 130 0.18 2.17 -15.63
N GLU A 131 -0.36 2.94 -16.56
CA GLU A 131 -0.35 2.57 -17.98
C GLU A 131 1.01 2.92 -18.60
N LEU A 132 1.74 1.89 -19.03
CA LEU A 132 3.12 2.02 -19.52
C LEU A 132 3.19 2.57 -20.96
N ASN A 133 2.09 2.51 -21.71
CA ASN A 133 2.01 2.88 -23.12
C ASN A 133 1.80 4.39 -23.35
N LYS A 134 1.62 5.17 -22.27
CA LYS A 134 1.39 6.61 -22.33
C LYS A 134 2.08 7.32 -21.17
N GLU A 135 2.01 8.65 -21.15
CA GLU A 135 2.51 9.41 -20.01
C GLU A 135 1.82 9.00 -18.71
N LEU A 136 2.59 8.80 -17.64
CA LEU A 136 2.07 8.37 -16.35
C LEU A 136 0.94 9.26 -15.82
N ARG A 137 1.02 10.58 -16.05
CA ARG A 137 0.00 11.57 -15.64
C ARG A 137 -1.36 11.36 -16.30
N LEU A 138 -1.39 10.69 -17.45
CA LEU A 138 -2.61 10.37 -18.21
C LEU A 138 -3.18 9.00 -17.84
N THR A 139 -2.56 8.29 -16.91
CA THR A 139 -3.08 7.02 -16.38
C THR A 139 -4.44 7.26 -15.74
N ASN A 140 -5.38 6.36 -16.03
CA ASN A 140 -6.66 6.34 -15.33
C ASN A 140 -6.72 5.14 -14.38
N LEU A 141 -6.30 5.35 -13.13
CA LEU A 141 -6.46 4.33 -12.09
C LEU A 141 -7.93 4.26 -11.68
N GLN A 142 -8.50 3.07 -11.75
CA GLN A 142 -9.88 2.80 -11.37
C GLN A 142 -9.94 1.71 -10.31
N GLN A 143 -11.09 1.64 -9.61
CA GLN A 143 -11.35 0.55 -8.69
C GLN A 143 -11.52 -0.78 -9.45
N PRO A 144 -11.04 -1.91 -8.89
CA PRO A 144 -11.24 -3.22 -9.49
C PRO A 144 -12.73 -3.52 -9.69
N GLY A 145 -13.09 -4.12 -10.83
CA GLY A 145 -14.48 -4.49 -11.15
C GLY A 145 -15.26 -3.44 -11.96
N VAL A 146 -14.76 -2.21 -12.09
CA VAL A 146 -15.26 -1.26 -13.09
C VAL A 146 -14.60 -1.61 -14.44
N LEU A 147 -15.38 -1.87 -15.49
CA LEU A 147 -14.88 -2.17 -16.85
C LEU A 147 -13.89 -3.36 -16.95
N ASN A 148 -13.99 -4.38 -16.09
CA ASN A 148 -13.02 -5.48 -15.98
C ASN A 148 -11.58 -5.03 -15.63
N PHE A 149 -11.42 -3.88 -14.97
CA PHE A 149 -10.10 -3.42 -14.54
C PHE A 149 -9.50 -4.40 -13.52
N PRO A 150 -8.30 -4.95 -13.77
CA PRO A 150 -7.66 -5.88 -12.86
C PRO A 150 -7.23 -5.18 -11.57
N SER A 151 -7.22 -5.93 -10.46
CA SER A 151 -6.67 -5.40 -9.21
C SER A 151 -5.18 -5.07 -9.36
N ASN A 152 -4.72 -4.10 -8.57
CA ASN A 152 -3.38 -3.54 -8.64
C ASN A 152 -2.86 -3.23 -7.24
N CYS A 153 -1.53 -3.13 -7.12
CA CYS A 153 -0.90 -2.94 -5.81
C CYS A 153 -1.27 -1.58 -5.18
N ALA A 154 -1.72 -0.59 -5.96
CA ALA A 154 -2.18 0.68 -5.41
C ALA A 154 -3.47 0.47 -4.60
N LYS A 155 -4.43 -0.31 -5.10
CA LYS A 155 -5.64 -0.66 -4.34
C LYS A 155 -5.29 -1.49 -3.10
N SER A 156 -4.44 -2.50 -3.24
CA SER A 156 -4.03 -3.35 -2.10
C SER A 156 -3.32 -2.53 -1.00
N LEU A 157 -2.52 -1.53 -1.39
CA LEU A 157 -1.91 -0.58 -0.45
C LEU A 157 -2.97 0.23 0.31
N ILE A 158 -4.02 0.71 -0.37
CA ILE A 158 -5.13 1.43 0.28
C ILE A 158 -5.90 0.51 1.23
N THR A 159 -6.23 -0.71 0.81
CA THR A 159 -6.91 -1.70 1.66
C THR A 159 -6.08 -2.02 2.91
N LEU A 160 -4.75 -2.15 2.78
CA LEU A 160 -3.84 -2.37 3.90
C LEU A 160 -3.90 -1.20 4.91
N LEU A 161 -3.88 0.04 4.42
CA LEU A 161 -3.96 1.23 5.27
C LEU A 161 -5.35 1.39 5.92
N ASP A 162 -6.43 1.07 5.20
CA ASP A 162 -7.79 1.07 5.73
C ASP A 162 -7.95 0.06 6.87
N GLY A 163 -7.46 -1.18 6.67
CA GLY A 163 -7.49 -2.22 7.70
C GLY A 163 -6.71 -1.82 8.97
N ALA A 164 -5.56 -1.17 8.81
CA ALA A 164 -4.80 -0.64 9.95
C ALA A 164 -5.56 0.47 10.71
N LEU A 165 -6.28 1.34 9.99
CA LEU A 165 -7.10 2.39 10.60
C LEU A 165 -8.27 1.79 11.41
N GLU A 166 -8.96 0.78 10.88
CA GLU A 166 -10.04 0.08 11.57
C GLU A 166 -9.54 -0.64 12.83
N GLN A 167 -8.39 -1.31 12.73
CA GLN A 167 -7.75 -1.96 13.88
C GLN A 167 -7.36 -0.94 14.96
N SER A 168 -6.81 0.22 14.58
CA SER A 168 -6.52 1.30 15.53
C SER A 168 -7.79 1.83 16.24
N LYS A 169 -8.93 1.91 15.55
CA LYS A 169 -10.21 2.34 16.17
C LYS A 169 -10.76 1.31 17.13
N SER A 170 -10.49 0.02 16.90
CA SER A 170 -10.92 -1.07 17.77
C SER A 170 -10.19 -1.13 19.13
N GLY A 171 -9.17 -0.27 19.35
CA GLY A 171 -8.40 -0.22 20.60
C GLY A 171 -7.44 -1.38 20.81
N LYS A 172 -7.28 -2.28 19.83
CA LYS A 172 -6.31 -3.38 19.88
C LYS A 172 -4.92 -2.84 19.52
N SER A 173 -3.95 -3.05 20.41
CA SER A 173 -2.55 -2.74 20.11
C SER A 173 -2.05 -3.62 18.99
N LEU A 174 -1.52 -3.01 17.92
CA LEU A 174 -0.91 -3.75 16.83
C LEU A 174 0.48 -4.23 17.24
N PRO A 175 0.94 -5.40 16.76
CA PRO A 175 2.32 -5.80 16.94
C PRO A 175 3.27 -4.77 16.30
N PRO A 176 4.46 -4.51 16.87
CA PRO A 176 5.38 -3.48 16.37
C PRO A 176 5.82 -3.74 14.92
N ALA A 177 5.93 -5.00 14.51
CA ALA A 177 6.24 -5.37 13.13
C ALA A 177 5.13 -4.93 12.15
N HIS A 178 3.86 -5.00 12.56
CA HIS A 178 2.73 -4.51 11.77
C HIS A 178 2.71 -2.98 11.72
N GLU A 179 2.98 -2.30 12.84
CA GLU A 179 3.09 -0.84 12.87
C GLU A 179 4.17 -0.32 11.90
N ARG A 180 5.31 -1.02 11.81
CA ARG A 180 6.38 -0.72 10.85
C ARG A 180 5.95 -0.91 9.39
N LEU A 181 5.17 -1.95 9.09
CA LEU A 181 4.62 -2.15 7.75
C LEU A 181 3.70 -0.99 7.35
N VAL A 182 2.81 -0.59 8.26
CA VAL A 182 1.88 0.53 8.03
C VAL A 182 2.62 1.85 7.88
N GLU A 183 3.68 2.08 8.66
CA GLU A 183 4.58 3.22 8.46
C GLU A 183 5.18 3.25 7.06
N ASN A 184 5.77 2.14 6.62
CA ASN A 184 6.35 2.03 5.28
C ASN A 184 5.30 2.24 4.18
N ALA A 185 4.08 1.78 4.40
CA ALA A 185 2.96 1.98 3.48
C ALA A 185 2.55 3.47 3.36
N TYR A 186 2.45 4.21 4.47
CA TYR A 186 2.23 5.66 4.42
C TYR A 186 3.40 6.42 3.80
N ALA A 187 4.65 6.01 4.06
CA ALA A 187 5.84 6.60 3.45
C ALA A 187 5.87 6.37 1.93
N LEU A 188 5.47 5.18 1.48
CA LEU A 188 5.29 4.85 0.07
C LEU A 188 4.20 5.73 -0.57
N LEU A 189 3.05 5.86 0.09
CA LEU A 189 1.96 6.73 -0.36
C LEU A 189 2.42 8.20 -0.48
N TYR A 190 3.17 8.70 0.50
CA TYR A 190 3.76 10.03 0.44
C TYR A 190 4.69 10.20 -0.76
N THR A 191 5.54 9.21 -1.03
CA THR A 191 6.45 9.25 -2.20
C THR A 191 5.68 9.33 -3.52
N LEU A 192 4.56 8.60 -3.61
CA LEU A 192 3.65 8.65 -4.76
C LEU A 192 2.94 10.01 -4.91
N CYS A 193 2.52 10.61 -3.80
CA CYS A 193 1.91 11.94 -3.79
C CYS A 193 2.93 13.06 -4.05
N TYR A 194 4.20 12.88 -3.66
CA TYR A 194 5.26 13.88 -3.83
C TYR A 194 5.76 13.98 -5.28
N ASN A 195 5.83 12.86 -6.00
CA ASN A 195 6.35 12.84 -7.36
C ASN A 195 5.36 13.48 -8.37
N SER A 196 5.83 14.51 -9.08
CA SER A 196 5.03 15.31 -10.02
C SER A 196 4.41 14.52 -11.19
N ARG A 197 4.91 13.31 -11.47
CA ARG A 197 4.39 12.43 -12.53
C ARG A 197 3.25 11.52 -12.06
N THR A 198 3.18 11.23 -10.76
CA THR A 198 2.22 10.28 -10.18
C THR A 198 1.18 10.95 -9.30
N SER A 199 1.52 12.11 -8.72
CA SER A 199 0.75 12.80 -7.68
C SER A 199 -0.71 13.01 -8.06
N GLU A 200 -0.98 13.60 -9.22
CA GLU A 200 -2.35 13.88 -9.65
C GLU A 200 -3.19 12.60 -9.83
N VAL A 201 -2.61 11.57 -10.43
CA VAL A 201 -3.30 10.29 -10.67
C VAL A 201 -3.63 9.62 -9.35
N ILE A 202 -2.67 9.56 -8.43
CA ILE A 202 -2.84 8.92 -7.13
C ILE A 202 -3.82 9.71 -6.27
N LEU A 203 -3.72 11.03 -6.19
CA LEU A 203 -4.65 11.84 -5.41
C LEU A 203 -6.09 11.77 -5.96
N ARG A 204 -6.27 11.72 -7.29
CA ARG A 204 -7.57 11.46 -7.90
C ARG A 204 -8.11 10.08 -7.52
N PHE A 205 -7.25 9.06 -7.55
CA PHE A 205 -7.60 7.71 -7.14
C PHE A 205 -8.00 7.66 -5.65
N LEU A 206 -7.24 8.32 -4.75
CA LEU A 206 -7.58 8.39 -3.32
C LEU A 206 -8.95 9.02 -3.05
N ARG A 207 -9.34 10.07 -3.80
CA ARG A 207 -10.70 10.65 -3.71
C ARG A 207 -11.76 9.63 -4.12
N SER A 208 -11.51 8.85 -5.18
CA SER A 208 -12.42 7.80 -5.62
C SER A 208 -12.53 6.63 -4.62
N CYS A 209 -11.55 6.45 -3.72
CA CYS A 209 -11.55 5.44 -2.67
C CYS A 209 -12.27 5.92 -1.40
N ASN A 210 -13.52 6.39 -1.54
CA ASN A 210 -14.35 6.92 -0.46
C ASN A 210 -13.64 8.03 0.34
N ASP A 211 -13.09 9.02 -0.38
CA ASP A 211 -12.35 10.14 0.21
C ASP A 211 -11.32 9.70 1.26
N PHE A 212 -10.42 8.79 0.86
CA PHE A 212 -9.45 8.12 1.72
C PHE A 212 -8.76 9.08 2.70
N LEU A 213 -8.20 10.18 2.20
CA LEU A 213 -7.48 11.16 3.04
C LEU A 213 -8.40 11.78 4.11
N CYS A 214 -9.64 12.12 3.77
CA CYS A 214 -10.60 12.69 4.72
C CYS A 214 -10.89 11.70 5.86
N ARG A 215 -11.16 10.42 5.54
CA ARG A 215 -11.42 9.38 6.56
C ARG A 215 -10.21 9.16 7.47
N HIS A 216 -9.01 9.14 6.91
CA HIS A 216 -7.78 8.91 7.66
C HIS A 216 -7.45 10.07 8.59
N ILE A 217 -7.64 11.32 8.16
CA ILE A 217 -7.48 12.51 9.03
C ILE A 217 -8.49 12.47 10.17
N GLN A 218 -9.75 12.09 9.92
CA GLN A 218 -10.77 12.00 10.97
C GLN A 218 -10.43 10.98 12.07
N GLY A 219 -9.58 10.00 11.76
CA GLY A 219 -9.08 9.03 12.73
C GLY A 219 -7.91 9.52 13.58
N LEU A 220 -7.40 10.73 13.36
CA LEU A 220 -6.31 11.29 14.16
C LEU A 220 -6.82 11.82 15.51
N PRO A 221 -6.03 11.67 16.59
CA PRO A 221 -4.79 10.90 16.68
C PRO A 221 -5.04 9.38 16.73
N PHE A 222 -4.11 8.60 16.17
CA PHE A 222 -4.18 7.13 16.27
C PHE A 222 -3.92 6.64 17.70
N ALA A 223 -4.47 5.48 18.07
CA ALA A 223 -4.58 5.04 19.48
C ALA A 223 -3.24 4.85 20.21
N ASN A 224 -2.13 4.62 19.50
CA ASN A 224 -0.81 4.35 20.07
C ASN A 224 0.24 5.45 19.72
N VAL A 225 -0.04 6.69 20.09
CA VAL A 225 0.84 7.86 19.82
C VAL A 225 2.24 7.73 20.46
N ALA A 226 2.41 6.86 21.45
CA ALA A 226 3.70 6.62 22.09
C ALA A 226 4.69 5.86 21.19
N SER A 227 4.20 5.08 20.22
CA SER A 227 5.06 4.36 19.27
C SER A 227 5.64 5.30 18.22
N PRO A 228 6.96 5.29 17.98
CA PRO A 228 7.59 6.10 16.93
C PRO A 228 7.04 5.76 15.55
N HIS A 229 6.67 4.50 15.32
CA HIS A 229 6.10 4.04 14.05
C HIS A 229 4.75 4.72 13.78
N VAL A 230 3.88 4.81 14.79
CA VAL A 230 2.56 5.45 14.68
C VAL A 230 2.68 6.95 14.45
N LEU A 231 3.64 7.62 15.10
CA LEU A 231 3.94 9.03 14.83
C LEU A 231 4.40 9.25 13.38
N ASN A 232 5.22 8.35 12.84
CA ASN A 232 5.66 8.42 11.45
C ASN A 232 4.52 8.12 10.46
N GLN A 233 3.57 7.24 10.81
CA GLN A 233 2.34 7.03 10.04
C GLN A 233 1.52 8.33 9.94
N MET A 234 1.27 8.99 11.09
CA MET A 234 0.56 10.27 11.14
C MET A 234 1.31 11.34 10.32
N THR A 235 2.63 11.38 10.42
CA THR A 235 3.48 12.30 9.64
C THR A 235 3.35 12.05 8.14
N GLY A 236 3.41 10.80 7.69
CA GLY A 236 3.22 10.43 6.28
C GLY A 236 1.86 10.85 5.75
N LEU A 237 0.79 10.58 6.51
CA LEU A 237 -0.56 11.02 6.19
C LEU A 237 -0.66 12.55 6.06
N LEU A 238 -0.20 13.30 7.06
CA LEU A 238 -0.27 14.76 7.05
C LEU A 238 0.52 15.37 5.88
N LYS A 239 1.65 14.77 5.50
CA LYS A 239 2.40 15.18 4.30
C LYS A 239 1.58 14.96 3.02
N CYS A 240 0.88 13.84 2.88
CA CYS A 240 -0.02 13.60 1.74
C CYS A 240 -1.13 14.65 1.68
N VAL A 241 -1.73 14.97 2.84
CA VAL A 241 -2.81 15.96 2.96
C VAL A 241 -2.32 17.37 2.59
N ALA A 242 -1.12 17.74 3.01
CA ALA A 242 -0.53 19.03 2.63
C ALA A 242 -0.35 19.16 1.10
N ILE A 243 0.09 18.09 0.43
CA ILE A 243 0.20 18.05 -1.03
C ILE A 243 -1.19 18.17 -1.68
N GLU A 244 -2.16 17.43 -1.15
CA GLU A 244 -3.55 17.47 -1.64
C GLU A 244 -4.17 18.87 -1.48
N LEU A 245 -3.95 19.56 -0.36
CA LEU A 245 -4.39 20.95 -0.15
C LEU A 245 -3.76 21.90 -1.16
N LYS A 246 -2.45 21.75 -1.42
CA LYS A 246 -1.77 22.58 -2.43
C LYS A 246 -2.34 22.34 -3.83
N LEU A 247 -2.53 21.08 -4.22
CA LEU A 247 -3.01 20.72 -5.56
C LEU A 247 -4.49 21.11 -5.75
N THR A 248 -5.34 20.95 -4.75
CA THR A 248 -6.74 21.39 -4.79
C THR A 248 -6.87 22.91 -4.83
N SER A 249 -6.00 23.63 -4.12
CA SER A 249 -5.90 25.08 -4.21
C SER A 249 -5.48 25.52 -5.62
N ASP A 250 -4.44 24.91 -6.19
CA ASP A 250 -3.93 25.27 -7.53
C ASP A 250 -4.94 24.96 -8.64
N LYS A 251 -5.79 23.94 -8.46
CA LYS A 251 -6.86 23.57 -9.40
C LYS A 251 -8.23 24.17 -9.08
N SER A 252 -8.30 25.09 -8.12
CA SER A 252 -9.55 25.75 -7.70
C SER A 252 -10.68 24.78 -7.29
N GLN A 253 -10.33 23.64 -6.69
CA GLN A 253 -11.29 22.66 -6.16
C GLN A 253 -11.77 23.08 -4.76
N VAL A 254 -12.52 24.19 -4.70
CA VAL A 254 -12.89 24.87 -3.45
C VAL A 254 -13.66 23.96 -2.48
N SER A 255 -14.54 23.10 -2.98
CA SER A 255 -15.30 22.16 -2.13
C SER A 255 -14.39 21.17 -1.41
N GLN A 256 -13.48 20.52 -2.15
CA GLN A 256 -12.55 19.53 -1.59
C GLN A 256 -11.57 20.17 -0.62
N PHE A 257 -11.03 21.33 -0.99
CA PHE A 257 -10.16 22.12 -0.12
C PHE A 257 -10.88 22.51 1.18
N GLY A 258 -12.11 23.02 1.07
CA GLY A 258 -12.93 23.40 2.21
C GLY A 258 -13.24 22.22 3.13
N ASN A 259 -13.55 21.05 2.58
CA ASN A 259 -13.82 19.84 3.36
C ASN A 259 -12.59 19.40 4.18
N LEU A 260 -11.42 19.32 3.54
CA LEU A 260 -10.16 18.98 4.21
C LEU A 260 -9.81 19.97 5.33
N CYS A 261 -9.97 21.27 5.07
CA CYS A 261 -9.76 22.31 6.07
C CYS A 261 -10.74 22.19 7.25
N LYS A 262 -12.04 21.93 7.00
CA LYS A 262 -13.04 21.72 8.06
C LYS A 262 -12.70 20.53 8.95
N ILE A 263 -12.23 19.43 8.36
CA ILE A 263 -11.82 18.23 9.08
C ILE A 263 -10.59 18.54 9.94
N LEU A 264 -9.56 19.18 9.38
CA LEU A 264 -8.33 19.54 10.11
C LEU A 264 -8.57 20.53 11.25
N LEU A 265 -9.50 21.47 11.07
CA LEU A 265 -9.89 22.44 12.11
C LEU A 265 -10.84 21.83 13.16
N GLY A 266 -11.24 20.56 13.02
CA GLY A 266 -12.15 19.88 13.92
C GLY A 266 -13.59 20.40 13.89
N VAL A 267 -13.97 21.16 12.86
CA VAL A 267 -15.33 21.73 12.73
C VAL A 267 -16.35 20.60 12.59
N VAL A 268 -16.03 19.57 11.81
CA VAL A 268 -16.89 18.40 11.58
C VAL A 268 -17.11 17.58 12.87
N GLN A 269 -16.10 17.47 13.72
CA GLN A 269 -16.21 16.76 15.00
C GLN A 269 -17.11 17.53 15.99
N ARG A 270 -17.06 18.87 15.99
CA ARG A 270 -17.93 19.72 16.82
C ARG A 270 -19.39 19.70 16.35
N GLU A 271 -19.63 19.71 15.05
CA GLU A 271 -20.98 19.62 14.48
C GLU A 271 -21.66 18.29 14.82
N ASN A 272 -20.93 17.17 14.74
CA ASN A 272 -21.45 15.84 15.12
C ASN A 272 -21.73 15.73 16.62
N GLN A 273 -20.86 16.27 17.48
CA GLN A 273 -21.09 16.29 18.93
C GLN A 273 -22.30 17.16 19.32
N GLN A 274 -22.51 18.30 18.65
CA GLN A 274 -23.68 19.15 18.88
C GLN A 274 -24.98 18.49 18.42
N GLN A 275 -24.98 17.77 17.29
CA GLN A 275 -26.18 17.04 16.84
C GLN A 275 -26.53 15.87 17.77
N GLN A 276 -25.52 15.17 18.29
CA GLN A 276 -25.73 14.06 19.22
C GLN A 276 -26.21 14.57 20.59
N GLN A 277 -25.68 15.69 21.07
CA GLN A 277 -26.14 16.36 22.29
C GLN A 277 -27.59 16.86 22.15
N ASN A 278 -27.93 17.48 21.01
CA ASN A 278 -29.30 17.96 20.76
C ASN A 278 -30.32 16.81 20.69
N GLN A 279 -29.95 15.64 20.13
CA GLN A 279 -30.83 14.46 20.13
C GLN A 279 -31.02 13.85 21.53
N ILE A 280 -29.99 13.89 22.38
CA ILE A 280 -30.08 13.42 23.77
C ILE A 280 -30.95 14.37 24.61
N ASP A 281 -30.83 15.68 24.39
CA ASP A 281 -31.63 16.69 25.09
C ASP A 281 -33.10 16.65 24.64
N GLU A 282 -33.40 16.36 23.37
CA GLU A 282 -34.77 16.13 22.88
C GLU A 282 -35.39 14.84 23.44
N MET A 283 -34.60 13.77 23.62
CA MET A 283 -35.08 12.53 24.25
C MET A 283 -35.28 12.63 25.76
N SER A 284 -34.64 13.60 26.43
CA SER A 284 -34.75 13.80 27.89
C SER A 284 -35.93 14.72 28.29
N GLN A 285 -36.62 15.30 27.30
CA GLN A 285 -37.81 16.16 27.50
C GLN A 285 -39.15 15.42 27.25
N HIS A 286 -39.10 14.12 27.01
CA HIS A 286 -40.27 13.21 26.94
C HIS A 286 -40.19 12.15 28.02
#